data_AF-A0A3N5HKD7-F1
#
_entry.id   AF-A0A3N5HKD7-F1
#
_cell.length_a   1.000
_cell.length_b   1.000
_cell.length_c   1.000
_cell.angle_alpha   90.00
_cell.angle_beta   90.00
_cell.angle_gamma   90.00
#
_symmetry.space_group_name_H-M   'P 1'
#
loop_
_entity.id
_entity.type
_entity.pdbx_description
1 polymer ?
#
loop_
_entity_poly.entity_id
_entity_poly.type
_entity_poly.pdbx_seq_one_letter_code
_entity_poly.pdbx_strand_id
1 'polypeptide(L)'
;AVTGTLDHRLFGPPVAIKEDDTGQVIVDGSQTRRSLYVQVRRSRPVAMLQAFDAPVMETNCEMRPNSTVATQSLMLLNGEFILDQAARLADRATAEAKPLALPWNDVSIEWSAVQPSWHYGFGSFDDQAGRTATFVPLEHWTGTQWQAGPELPDPRYGWALLHAAGGHPDIAERAVIRRWTAPRAGSVAIAGNLSHGADNGDGVRGRIVSDRAGLLGQWIVHAGTAATPVDSIEVAAGDTIDFITDCRDNQTSDSFSWPVTLTLRAADAAEQSFASADQFQGPQESDAVLLPRIVSVWMLAFSRDPEISEFRLAAQFVADQLQTLRLNPLTIPAGRTAAQQSLINLCQVLLSSNEFLYVE
;
A
#
# COMPACT_ATOMS: atom_id res chain seq x y z
N ALA A 1 -22.71 -6.19 11.06
CA ALA A 1 -22.46 -7.04 12.25
C ALA A 1 -21.02 -7.56 12.22
N VAL A 2 -20.64 -8.29 11.17
CA VAL A 2 -19.27 -8.75 10.89
C VAL A 2 -18.24 -7.62 10.93
N THR A 3 -18.56 -6.45 10.37
CA THR A 3 -17.70 -5.25 10.42
C THR A 3 -17.69 -4.51 11.77
N GLY A 4 -18.46 -4.95 12.78
CA GLY A 4 -18.57 -4.28 14.08
C GLY A 4 -19.33 -2.94 14.07
N THR A 5 -19.74 -2.45 12.90
CA THR A 5 -20.31 -1.10 12.77
C THR A 5 -21.84 -1.03 12.88
N LEU A 6 -22.54 -2.14 13.16
CA LEU A 6 -24.00 -2.20 13.17
C LEU A 6 -24.60 -1.26 14.22
N ASP A 7 -25.49 -0.35 13.81
CA ASP A 7 -26.28 0.45 14.75
C ASP A 7 -27.43 -0.39 15.32
N HIS A 8 -27.39 -0.58 16.64
CA HIS A 8 -28.38 -1.35 17.41
C HIS A 8 -29.56 -0.52 17.91
N ARG A 9 -29.58 0.80 17.65
CA ARG A 9 -30.68 1.69 18.08
C ARG A 9 -32.00 1.25 17.47
N LEU A 10 -32.95 0.97 18.36
CA LEU A 10 -34.33 0.68 18.01
C LEU A 10 -35.11 1.97 17.76
N PHE A 11 -36.14 1.87 16.89
CA PHE A 11 -37.08 2.96 16.57
C PHE A 11 -36.43 4.21 15.93
N GLY A 12 -37.21 5.28 15.77
CA GLY A 12 -36.75 6.53 15.15
C GLY A 12 -37.09 6.63 13.65
N PRO A 13 -36.73 7.76 13.01
CA PRO A 13 -37.07 8.02 11.62
C PRO A 13 -36.37 7.03 10.67
N PRO A 14 -36.98 6.75 9.50
CA PRO A 14 -36.36 5.92 8.48
C PRO A 14 -35.11 6.61 7.91
N VAL A 15 -34.15 5.80 7.47
CA VAL A 15 -32.98 6.29 6.75
C VAL A 15 -33.38 6.60 5.31
N ALA A 16 -33.04 7.80 4.84
CA ALA A 16 -33.28 8.22 3.47
C ALA A 16 -32.56 7.33 2.44
N ILE A 17 -33.07 7.41 1.21
CA ILE A 17 -32.48 6.79 0.02
C ILE A 17 -32.19 7.87 -1.02
N LYS A 18 -31.11 7.69 -1.79
CA LYS A 18 -30.70 8.59 -2.88
C LYS A 18 -30.38 7.78 -4.14
N GLU A 19 -30.23 8.47 -5.26
CA GLU A 19 -29.61 7.89 -6.45
C GLU A 19 -28.12 8.21 -6.43
N ASP A 20 -27.30 7.24 -6.81
CA ASP A 20 -25.86 7.44 -7.03
C ASP A 20 -25.58 7.99 -8.43
N ASP A 21 -24.29 8.19 -8.74
CA ASP A 21 -23.84 8.73 -10.03
C ASP A 21 -24.15 7.81 -11.22
N THR A 22 -24.51 6.55 -10.96
CA THR A 22 -24.92 5.56 -11.96
C THR A 22 -26.44 5.42 -12.08
N GLY A 23 -27.20 6.17 -11.28
CA GLY A 23 -28.66 6.11 -11.23
C GLY A 23 -29.21 4.94 -10.40
N GLN A 24 -28.38 4.22 -9.66
CA GLN A 24 -28.86 3.20 -8.72
C GLN A 24 -29.40 3.85 -7.46
N VAL A 25 -30.52 3.33 -6.97
CA VAL A 25 -31.05 3.76 -5.68
C VAL A 25 -30.28 3.07 -4.55
N ILE A 26 -29.58 3.86 -3.75
CA ILE A 26 -28.79 3.42 -2.61
C ILE A 26 -29.30 4.04 -1.31
N VAL A 27 -28.84 3.48 -0.20
CA VAL A 27 -29.08 4.02 1.13
C VAL A 27 -28.25 5.29 1.29
N ASP A 28 -28.87 6.38 1.74
CA ASP A 28 -28.17 7.66 1.88
C ASP A 28 -27.31 7.72 3.16
N GLY A 29 -26.13 8.33 3.02
CA GLY A 29 -25.15 8.51 4.08
C GLY A 29 -24.43 7.24 4.54
N SER A 30 -23.53 7.42 5.50
CA SER A 30 -22.69 6.36 6.09
C SER A 30 -23.38 5.56 7.20
N GLN A 31 -24.71 5.48 7.17
CA GLN A 31 -25.49 4.79 8.19
C GLN A 31 -25.20 3.29 8.22
N THR A 32 -25.45 2.65 9.36
CA THR A 32 -25.21 1.22 9.56
C THR A 32 -26.39 0.51 10.22
N ARG A 33 -27.60 1.04 10.04
CA ARG A 33 -28.84 0.48 10.54
C ARG A 33 -29.28 -0.71 9.69
N ARG A 34 -30.05 -1.62 10.30
CA ARG A 34 -30.67 -2.75 9.59
C ARG A 34 -31.58 -2.26 8.46
N SER A 35 -31.72 -3.06 7.40
CA SER A 35 -32.61 -2.79 6.26
C SER A 35 -34.06 -2.48 6.66
N LEU A 36 -34.52 -3.00 7.81
CA LEU A 36 -35.81 -2.68 8.42
C LEU A 36 -36.06 -1.17 8.60
N TYR A 37 -34.99 -0.39 8.81
CA TYR A 37 -35.07 1.06 9.05
C TYR A 37 -34.82 1.88 7.79
N VAL A 38 -34.63 1.27 6.62
CA VAL A 38 -34.42 1.98 5.36
C VAL A 38 -35.76 2.44 4.80
N GLN A 39 -35.80 3.66 4.27
CA GLN A 39 -36.99 4.22 3.63
C GLN A 39 -37.39 3.36 2.42
N VAL A 40 -38.64 2.90 2.40
CA VAL A 40 -39.21 2.12 1.29
C VAL A 40 -39.99 3.05 0.35
N ARG A 41 -39.64 3.05 -0.93
CA ARG A 41 -40.41 3.71 -2.00
C ARG A 41 -40.62 2.76 -3.17
N ARG A 42 -41.88 2.54 -3.56
CA ARG A 42 -42.22 1.64 -4.67
C ARG A 42 -41.56 2.03 -6.00
N SER A 43 -41.43 3.32 -6.26
CA SER A 43 -40.80 3.83 -7.49
C SER A 43 -39.27 3.88 -7.45
N ARG A 44 -38.67 3.66 -6.28
CA ARG A 44 -37.21 3.76 -6.05
C ARG A 44 -36.75 2.64 -5.11
N PRO A 45 -36.82 1.36 -5.55
CA PRO A 45 -36.36 0.23 -4.76
C PRO A 45 -34.83 0.27 -4.62
N VAL A 46 -34.30 -0.04 -3.43
CA VAL A 46 -32.85 -0.06 -3.18
C VAL A 46 -32.22 -1.20 -3.98
N ALA A 47 -31.24 -0.87 -4.82
CA ALA A 47 -30.66 -1.77 -5.82
C ALA A 47 -30.07 -3.05 -5.18
N MET A 48 -29.29 -2.90 -4.10
CA MET A 48 -28.73 -4.05 -3.36
C MET A 48 -29.83 -4.97 -2.82
N LEU A 49 -30.87 -4.41 -2.18
CA LEU A 49 -31.95 -5.22 -1.62
C LEU A 49 -32.75 -5.93 -2.73
N GLN A 50 -33.01 -5.22 -3.83
CA GLN A 50 -33.71 -5.78 -4.99
C GLN A 50 -32.92 -6.91 -5.66
N ALA A 51 -31.61 -6.74 -5.83
CA ALA A 51 -30.74 -7.77 -6.40
C ALA A 51 -30.81 -9.07 -5.59
N PHE A 52 -30.94 -8.96 -4.26
CA PHE A 52 -31.07 -10.09 -3.33
C PHE A 52 -32.53 -10.43 -2.99
N ASP A 53 -33.43 -10.32 -3.96
CA ASP A 53 -34.82 -10.81 -3.86
C ASP A 53 -35.57 -10.24 -2.63
N ALA A 54 -35.37 -8.96 -2.32
CA ALA A 54 -36.18 -8.29 -1.30
C ALA A 54 -37.68 -8.38 -1.64
N PRO A 55 -38.53 -8.57 -0.62
CA PRO A 55 -39.95 -8.82 -0.84
C PRO A 55 -40.63 -7.62 -1.51
N VAL A 56 -41.37 -7.90 -2.58
CA VAL A 56 -42.24 -6.93 -3.25
C VAL A 56 -43.64 -6.99 -2.62
N MET A 57 -44.19 -5.85 -2.22
CA MET A 57 -45.47 -5.75 -1.49
C MET A 57 -46.70 -5.99 -2.39
N GLU A 58 -46.54 -6.60 -3.55
CA GLU A 58 -47.61 -6.90 -4.51
C GLU A 58 -48.10 -8.35 -4.42
N THR A 59 -47.22 -9.28 -4.03
CA THR A 59 -47.51 -10.71 -3.97
C THR A 59 -47.21 -11.24 -2.57
N ASN A 60 -48.17 -11.94 -1.97
CA ASN A 60 -47.92 -12.70 -0.75
C ASN A 60 -47.06 -13.92 -1.14
N CYS A 61 -45.80 -13.91 -0.72
CA CYS A 61 -44.92 -15.07 -0.79
C CYS A 61 -44.66 -15.56 0.63
N GLU A 62 -45.09 -16.79 0.93
CA GLU A 62 -44.86 -17.46 2.22
C GLU A 62 -43.45 -18.04 2.36
N MET A 63 -42.70 -18.15 1.25
CA MET A 63 -41.35 -18.68 1.20
C MET A 63 -40.45 -17.83 0.30
N ARG A 64 -39.22 -17.59 0.73
CA ARG A 64 -38.23 -16.85 -0.07
C ARG A 64 -37.69 -17.76 -1.18
N PRO A 65 -37.64 -17.30 -2.45
CA PRO A 65 -37.02 -18.07 -3.51
C PRO A 65 -35.52 -18.23 -3.25
N ASN A 66 -34.99 -19.41 -3.57
CA ASN A 66 -33.56 -19.61 -3.67
C ASN A 66 -33.11 -19.15 -5.07
N SER A 67 -32.11 -18.28 -5.14
CA SER A 67 -31.62 -17.68 -6.37
C SER A 67 -30.09 -17.63 -6.38
N THR A 68 -29.51 -17.95 -7.53
CA THR A 68 -28.08 -17.80 -7.81
C THR A 68 -27.92 -17.10 -9.15
N VAL A 69 -28.55 -15.92 -9.29
CA VAL A 69 -28.51 -15.15 -10.53
C VAL A 69 -27.18 -14.40 -10.66
N ALA A 70 -26.66 -14.30 -11.88
CA ALA A 70 -25.38 -13.65 -12.15
C ALA A 70 -25.32 -12.19 -11.64
N THR A 71 -26.45 -11.51 -11.58
CA THR A 71 -26.56 -10.14 -11.05
C THR A 71 -26.27 -10.07 -9.55
N GLN A 72 -26.60 -11.10 -8.76
CA GLN A 72 -26.25 -11.18 -7.34
C GLN A 72 -24.73 -11.32 -7.16
N SER A 73 -24.11 -12.23 -7.89
CA SER A 73 -22.65 -12.43 -7.85
C SER A 73 -21.90 -11.19 -8.34
N LEU A 74 -22.37 -10.53 -9.40
CA LEU A 74 -21.75 -9.31 -9.91
C LEU A 74 -21.89 -8.14 -8.91
N MET A 75 -23.03 -8.06 -8.21
CA MET A 75 -23.25 -7.08 -7.14
C MET A 75 -22.32 -7.34 -5.94
N LEU A 76 -22.05 -8.60 -5.58
CA LEU A 76 -21.06 -8.93 -4.54
C LEU A 76 -19.64 -8.57 -4.99
N LEU A 77 -19.32 -8.85 -6.25
CA LEU A 77 -17.97 -8.60 -6.77
C LEU A 77 -17.65 -7.11 -6.89
N ASN A 78 -18.59 -6.27 -7.35
CA ASN A 78 -18.27 -4.89 -7.75
C ASN A 78 -19.10 -3.80 -7.03
N GLY A 79 -20.07 -4.17 -6.19
CA GLY A 79 -20.92 -3.19 -5.53
C GLY A 79 -20.15 -2.37 -4.48
N GLU A 80 -20.31 -1.04 -4.51
CA GLU A 80 -19.65 -0.10 -3.58
C GLU A 80 -19.89 -0.48 -2.12
N PHE A 81 -21.12 -0.90 -1.78
CA PHE A 81 -21.45 -1.39 -0.44
C PHE A 81 -20.56 -2.56 0.01
N ILE A 82 -20.27 -3.53 -0.87
CA ILE A 82 -19.48 -4.71 -0.50
C ILE A 82 -18.00 -4.34 -0.40
N LEU A 83 -17.51 -3.48 -1.29
CA LEU A 83 -16.15 -2.93 -1.19
C LEU A 83 -15.94 -2.16 0.12
N ASP A 84 -16.93 -1.36 0.53
CA ASP A 84 -16.93 -0.65 1.81
C ASP A 84 -16.99 -1.60 3.02
N GLN A 85 -17.82 -2.63 2.98
CA GLN A 85 -17.87 -3.62 4.06
C GLN A 85 -16.57 -4.44 4.14
N ALA A 86 -15.95 -4.77 3.00
CA ALA A 86 -14.67 -5.47 2.94
C ALA A 86 -13.55 -4.62 3.58
N ALA A 87 -13.52 -3.31 3.28
CA ALA A 87 -12.60 -2.37 3.92
C ALA A 87 -12.76 -2.33 5.44
N ARG A 88 -13.99 -2.15 5.93
CA ARG A 88 -14.28 -2.11 7.38
C ARG A 88 -13.99 -3.44 8.08
N LEU A 89 -14.17 -4.57 7.38
CA LEU A 89 -13.81 -5.89 7.92
C LEU A 89 -12.30 -6.03 8.06
N ALA A 90 -11.52 -5.61 7.06
CA ALA A 90 -10.06 -5.64 7.12
C ALA A 90 -9.52 -4.74 8.25
N ASP A 91 -10.08 -3.55 8.42
CA ASP A 91 -9.71 -2.62 9.50
C ASP A 91 -9.98 -3.25 10.88
N ARG A 92 -11.17 -3.83 11.06
CA ARG A 92 -11.55 -4.52 12.30
C ARG A 92 -10.64 -5.73 12.56
N ALA A 93 -10.41 -6.56 11.54
CA ALA A 93 -9.56 -7.74 11.66
C ALA A 93 -8.12 -7.37 12.03
N THR A 94 -7.61 -6.27 11.49
CA THR A 94 -6.30 -5.71 11.83
C THR A 94 -6.23 -5.27 13.29
N ALA A 95 -7.27 -4.60 13.80
CA ALA A 95 -7.33 -4.16 15.19
C ALA A 95 -7.51 -5.32 16.19
N GLU A 96 -8.23 -6.37 15.81
CA GLU A 96 -8.54 -7.51 16.69
C GLU A 96 -7.58 -8.70 16.52
N ALA A 97 -6.63 -8.64 15.57
CA ALA A 97 -5.69 -9.73 15.30
C ALA A 97 -4.86 -10.08 16.54
N LYS A 98 -4.86 -11.37 16.88
CA LYS A 98 -4.06 -11.94 17.97
C LYS A 98 -2.85 -12.68 17.38
N PRO A 99 -1.72 -12.74 18.09
CA PRO A 99 -0.58 -13.54 17.66
C PRO A 99 -1.01 -14.97 17.29
N LEU A 100 -0.42 -15.52 16.23
CA LEU A 100 -0.73 -16.87 15.79
C LEU A 100 -0.42 -17.89 16.88
N ALA A 101 -1.34 -18.84 17.05
CA ALA A 101 -1.16 -20.03 17.85
C ALA A 101 -1.16 -21.28 16.95
N LEU A 102 -0.80 -22.43 17.52
CA LEU A 102 -0.98 -23.72 16.85
C LEU A 102 -2.45 -23.92 16.44
N PRO A 103 -2.74 -24.46 15.24
CA PRO A 103 -1.78 -25.07 14.30
C PRO A 103 -1.22 -24.10 13.24
N TRP A 104 -1.60 -22.82 13.24
CA TRP A 104 -1.31 -21.91 12.11
C TRP A 104 0.11 -21.34 12.12
N ASN A 105 0.76 -21.26 13.28
CA ASN A 105 2.15 -20.81 13.39
C ASN A 105 3.17 -21.80 12.76
N ASP A 106 2.81 -23.06 12.55
CA ASP A 106 3.64 -24.07 11.89
C ASP A 106 3.48 -24.08 10.36
N VAL A 107 2.58 -23.25 9.82
CA VAL A 107 2.36 -23.15 8.38
C VAL A 107 3.38 -22.21 7.76
N SER A 108 4.35 -22.76 7.04
CA SER A 108 5.26 -21.99 6.19
C SER A 108 4.58 -21.61 4.89
N ILE A 109 4.56 -20.31 4.58
CA ILE A 109 4.09 -19.77 3.30
C ILE A 109 5.29 -19.23 2.57
N GLU A 110 5.45 -19.59 1.30
CA GLU A 110 6.46 -18.98 0.45
C GLU A 110 5.97 -17.60 0.04
N TRP A 111 6.32 -16.59 0.83
CA TRP A 111 6.18 -15.22 0.39
C TRP A 111 7.23 -15.01 -0.69
N SER A 112 6.77 -14.78 -1.93
CA SER A 112 7.68 -14.35 -2.99
C SER A 112 8.31 -13.04 -2.53
N ALA A 113 9.53 -13.14 -2.03
CA ALA A 113 10.31 -11.99 -1.59
C ALA A 113 10.73 -11.22 -2.84
N VAL A 114 9.81 -10.44 -3.40
CA VAL A 114 10.22 -9.22 -4.08
C VAL A 114 10.72 -8.32 -2.96
N GLN A 115 11.98 -8.52 -2.57
CA GLN A 115 12.69 -7.56 -1.74
C GLN A 115 12.55 -6.22 -2.47
N PRO A 116 11.93 -5.21 -1.85
CA PRO A 116 11.83 -3.92 -2.49
C PRO A 116 13.26 -3.50 -2.80
N SER A 117 13.53 -3.25 -4.09
CA SER A 117 14.87 -2.83 -4.46
C SER A 117 15.21 -1.48 -3.83
N TRP A 118 14.21 -0.72 -3.35
CA TRP A 118 14.38 0.59 -2.74
C TRP A 118 14.25 0.57 -1.21
N HIS A 119 15.20 1.22 -0.55
CA HIS A 119 15.20 1.53 0.88
C HIS A 119 15.39 3.04 1.08
N TYR A 120 14.84 3.57 2.16
CA TYR A 120 14.84 5.00 2.45
C TYR A 120 15.43 5.26 3.82
N GLY A 121 16.43 6.14 3.86
CA GLY A 121 17.21 6.40 5.05
C GLY A 121 17.80 7.79 5.04
N PHE A 122 18.64 8.03 6.03
CA PHE A 122 19.53 9.17 6.08
C PHE A 122 20.91 8.73 6.59
N GLY A 123 21.90 9.57 6.42
CA GLY A 123 23.24 9.32 6.94
C GLY A 123 24.26 10.29 6.37
N SER A 124 25.50 9.82 6.29
CA SER A 124 26.65 10.63 5.91
C SER A 124 27.43 10.00 4.76
N PHE A 125 28.08 10.86 3.98
CA PHE A 125 29.06 10.48 2.96
C PHE A 125 30.48 10.72 3.50
N ASP A 126 31.40 9.79 3.25
CA ASP A 126 32.82 9.95 3.54
C ASP A 126 33.53 10.47 2.28
N ASP A 127 33.89 11.76 2.29
CA ASP A 127 34.57 12.41 1.17
C ASP A 127 35.99 11.84 0.91
N GLN A 128 36.66 11.28 1.91
CA GLN A 128 37.98 10.67 1.73
C GLN A 128 37.88 9.28 1.11
N ALA A 129 36.93 8.46 1.59
CA ALA A 129 36.71 7.12 1.08
C ALA A 129 35.93 7.11 -0.24
N GLY A 130 35.21 8.20 -0.56
CA GLY A 130 34.32 8.27 -1.70
C GLY A 130 33.14 7.29 -1.58
N ARG A 131 32.62 7.10 -0.37
CA ARG A 131 31.65 6.05 -0.02
C ARG A 131 30.58 6.55 0.95
N THR A 132 29.42 5.89 0.96
CA THR A 132 28.42 6.08 2.03
C THR A 132 29.01 5.58 3.35
N ALA A 133 29.12 6.47 4.35
CA ALA A 133 29.66 6.12 5.66
C ALA A 133 28.59 5.52 6.58
N THR A 134 27.40 6.10 6.57
CA THR A 134 26.29 5.65 7.42
C THR A 134 24.98 5.62 6.64
N PHE A 135 24.13 4.67 6.99
CA PHE A 135 22.77 4.57 6.49
C PHE A 135 21.87 4.11 7.64
N VAL A 136 21.00 4.99 8.08
CA VAL A 136 20.00 4.75 9.12
C VAL A 136 18.62 4.83 8.46
N PRO A 137 17.79 3.77 8.54
CA PRO A 137 16.44 3.80 7.98
C PRO A 137 15.60 4.95 8.54
N LEU A 138 14.75 5.55 7.69
CA LEU A 138 13.69 6.44 8.15
C LEU A 138 12.58 5.59 8.79
N GLU A 139 12.12 5.96 9.97
CA GLU A 139 11.22 5.10 10.77
C GLU A 139 9.75 5.54 10.71
N HIS A 140 9.47 6.77 10.28
CA HIS A 140 8.12 7.34 10.34
C HIS A 140 7.51 7.48 8.95
N TRP A 141 6.52 6.63 8.66
CA TRP A 141 5.72 6.70 7.43
C TRP A 141 4.42 7.46 7.67
N THR A 142 4.12 8.45 6.82
CA THR A 142 2.89 9.27 6.95
C THR A 142 1.75 8.82 6.05
N GLY A 143 1.96 7.79 5.23
CA GLY A 143 1.05 7.41 4.13
C GLY A 143 1.57 7.83 2.75
N THR A 144 2.42 8.87 2.68
CA THR A 144 2.94 9.42 1.41
C THR A 144 4.45 9.72 1.43
N GLN A 145 5.06 9.81 2.62
CA GLN A 145 6.48 10.10 2.79
C GLN A 145 7.06 9.40 4.01
N TRP A 146 8.37 9.21 3.98
CA TRP A 146 9.20 8.76 5.09
C TRP A 146 9.86 9.97 5.76
N GLN A 147 9.90 9.97 7.09
CA GLN A 147 10.50 11.01 7.94
C GLN A 147 11.42 10.37 8.98
N ALA A 148 12.45 11.10 9.38
CA ALA A 148 13.38 10.64 10.40
C ALA A 148 12.79 10.71 11.81
N GLY A 149 11.89 11.67 12.06
CA GLY A 149 11.09 11.80 13.28
C GLY A 149 9.59 11.90 12.96
N PRO A 150 8.71 11.88 13.99
CA PRO A 150 7.26 11.95 13.82
C PRO A 150 6.73 13.34 13.45
N GLU A 151 7.56 14.38 13.60
CA GLU A 151 7.23 15.78 13.29
C GLU A 151 8.35 16.40 12.45
N LEU A 152 8.06 17.53 11.77
CA LEU A 152 9.04 18.27 10.97
C LEU A 152 8.99 19.77 11.31
N PRO A 153 10.11 20.40 11.71
CA PRO A 153 11.39 19.75 12.02
C PRO A 153 11.31 18.94 13.31
N ASP A 154 11.87 17.73 13.29
CA ASP A 154 12.02 16.93 14.50
C ASP A 154 13.12 17.53 15.40
N PRO A 155 12.95 17.61 16.74
CA PRO A 155 13.96 18.19 17.63
C PRO A 155 15.33 17.50 17.58
N ARG A 156 15.39 16.22 17.18
CA ARG A 156 16.61 15.41 17.07
C ARG A 156 17.07 15.25 15.62
N TYR A 157 16.15 15.10 14.69
CA TYR A 157 16.47 14.72 13.30
C TYR A 157 16.25 15.85 12.28
N GLY A 158 15.68 16.97 12.71
CA GLY A 158 15.47 18.15 11.87
C GLY A 158 14.51 17.86 10.71
N TRP A 159 14.89 18.28 9.51
CA TRP A 159 14.03 18.24 8.32
C TRP A 159 14.14 16.96 7.46
N ALA A 160 14.95 15.98 7.87
CA ALA A 160 15.26 14.81 7.06
C ALA A 160 14.01 14.00 6.68
N LEU A 161 13.65 14.05 5.39
CA LEU A 161 12.49 13.35 4.82
C LEU A 161 12.72 12.93 3.37
N LEU A 162 12.02 11.88 2.95
CA LEU A 162 11.91 11.46 1.54
C LEU A 162 10.45 11.22 1.17
N HIS A 163 10.05 11.67 -0.01
CA HIS A 163 8.79 11.32 -0.66
C HIS A 163 9.09 10.76 -2.07
N ALA A 164 8.05 10.36 -2.82
CA ALA A 164 8.24 9.71 -4.12
C ALA A 164 9.13 10.52 -5.08
N ALA A 165 8.83 11.81 -5.27
CA ALA A 165 9.58 12.66 -6.19
C ALA A 165 10.94 13.17 -5.66
N GLY A 166 11.21 13.17 -4.34
CA GLY A 166 12.36 13.86 -3.78
C GLY A 166 12.36 13.88 -2.25
N GLY A 167 12.67 15.03 -1.65
CA GLY A 167 12.68 15.16 -0.19
C GLY A 167 13.29 16.46 0.30
N HIS A 168 13.79 16.41 1.54
CA HIS A 168 14.50 17.52 2.18
C HIS A 168 15.63 16.97 3.06
N PRO A 169 16.88 17.42 2.89
CA PRO A 169 17.99 17.08 3.77
C PRO A 169 17.95 17.93 5.06
N ASP A 170 18.85 17.68 6.01
CA ASP A 170 18.93 18.51 7.23
C ASP A 170 20.33 19.05 7.53
N ILE A 171 21.30 18.17 7.73
CA ILE A 171 22.72 18.52 7.84
C ILE A 171 23.54 17.49 7.05
N ALA A 172 24.83 17.71 6.85
CA ALA A 172 25.69 16.78 6.10
C ALA A 172 25.68 15.34 6.67
N GLU A 173 25.57 15.19 7.99
CA GLU A 173 25.47 13.89 8.68
C GLU A 173 24.07 13.26 8.65
N ARG A 174 23.09 14.01 8.14
CA ARG A 174 21.70 13.60 7.91
C ARG A 174 21.28 13.92 6.48
N ALA A 175 22.18 13.63 5.54
CA ALA A 175 21.84 13.57 4.13
C ALA A 175 20.76 12.52 3.94
N VAL A 176 19.73 12.81 3.15
CA VAL A 176 18.71 11.81 2.86
C VAL A 176 19.21 10.88 1.77
N ILE A 177 18.96 9.58 1.94
CA ILE A 177 19.51 8.53 1.09
C ILE A 177 18.38 7.66 0.59
N ARG A 178 18.21 7.64 -0.73
CA ARG A 178 17.43 6.60 -1.40
C ARG A 178 18.40 5.52 -1.88
N ARG A 179 18.29 4.30 -1.35
CA ARG A 179 19.18 3.18 -1.64
C ARG A 179 18.50 2.17 -2.55
N TRP A 180 19.11 1.86 -3.69
CA TRP A 180 18.73 0.73 -4.52
C TRP A 180 19.61 -0.50 -4.20
N THR A 181 19.02 -1.69 -4.15
CA THR A 181 19.71 -2.97 -3.99
C THR A 181 19.50 -3.83 -5.23
N ALA A 182 20.59 -4.28 -5.83
CA ALA A 182 20.58 -5.06 -7.04
C ALA A 182 19.94 -6.45 -6.81
N PRO A 183 18.85 -6.79 -7.52
CA PRO A 183 18.20 -8.09 -7.33
C PRO A 183 18.97 -9.26 -7.95
N ARG A 184 19.93 -8.96 -8.84
CA ARG A 184 20.77 -9.94 -9.54
C ARG A 184 22.01 -9.26 -10.12
N ALA A 185 22.95 -10.06 -10.59
CA ALA A 185 24.11 -9.56 -11.31
C ALA A 185 23.76 -9.05 -12.72
N GLY A 186 24.49 -8.04 -13.19
CA GLY A 186 24.33 -7.45 -14.53
C GLY A 186 24.92 -6.04 -14.60
N SER A 187 24.61 -5.33 -15.69
CA SER A 187 24.99 -3.94 -15.87
C SER A 187 23.78 -3.01 -15.67
N VAL A 188 24.00 -1.89 -14.99
CA VAL A 188 22.98 -0.89 -14.67
C VAL A 188 23.34 0.44 -15.32
N ALA A 189 22.41 0.98 -16.12
CA ALA A 189 22.42 2.37 -16.54
C ALA A 189 21.49 3.20 -15.65
N ILE A 190 21.83 4.45 -15.36
CA ILE A 190 21.06 5.34 -14.49
C ILE A 190 20.73 6.62 -15.26
N ALA A 191 19.47 7.02 -15.23
CA ALA A 191 19.01 8.30 -15.73
C ALA A 191 18.19 9.01 -14.64
N GLY A 192 18.31 10.34 -14.55
CA GLY A 192 17.55 11.14 -13.61
C GLY A 192 17.91 12.61 -13.70
N ASN A 193 17.06 13.45 -13.12
CA ASN A 193 17.27 14.89 -13.06
C ASN A 193 17.14 15.33 -11.60
N LEU A 194 18.19 15.93 -11.06
CA LEU A 194 18.15 16.58 -9.75
C LEU A 194 17.73 18.03 -9.94
N SER A 195 16.68 18.44 -9.24
CA SER A 195 16.11 19.78 -9.29
C SER A 195 16.02 20.38 -7.89
N HIS A 196 16.38 21.65 -7.79
CA HIS A 196 16.15 22.49 -6.61
C HIS A 196 15.53 23.81 -7.08
N GLY A 197 14.31 24.08 -6.63
CA GLY A 197 13.48 25.14 -7.21
C GLY A 197 13.61 26.51 -6.55
N ALA A 198 14.12 26.59 -5.31
CA ALA A 198 14.21 27.84 -4.59
C ALA A 198 15.43 28.67 -5.02
N ASP A 199 15.24 30.00 -5.08
CA ASP A 199 16.32 31.00 -5.18
C ASP A 199 16.94 31.31 -3.80
N ASN A 200 16.22 30.96 -2.74
CA ASN A 200 16.68 31.08 -1.36
C ASN A 200 17.48 29.83 -0.97
N GLY A 201 18.41 29.99 -0.03
CA GLY A 201 19.29 28.92 0.42
C GLY A 201 20.60 28.90 -0.35
N ASP A 202 21.29 27.77 -0.27
CA ASP A 202 22.47 27.47 -1.08
C ASP A 202 22.23 26.27 -2.01
N GLY A 203 21.08 25.60 -1.90
CA GLY A 203 20.68 24.50 -2.74
C GLY A 203 21.32 23.19 -2.32
N VAL A 204 21.05 22.16 -3.11
CA VAL A 204 21.39 20.79 -2.71
C VAL A 204 22.59 20.24 -3.48
N ARG A 205 23.26 19.29 -2.85
CA ARG A 205 24.25 18.42 -3.48
C ARG A 205 23.67 17.01 -3.59
N GLY A 206 23.66 16.48 -4.80
CA GLY A 206 23.33 15.08 -5.07
C GLY A 206 24.57 14.27 -5.40
N ARG A 207 24.62 13.04 -4.89
CA ARG A 207 25.67 12.04 -5.20
C ARG A 207 25.04 10.70 -5.54
N ILE A 208 25.62 9.99 -6.50
CA ILE A 208 25.34 8.59 -6.77
C ILE A 208 26.57 7.78 -6.35
N VAL A 209 26.39 6.82 -5.45
CA VAL A 209 27.48 6.04 -4.84
C VAL A 209 27.16 4.56 -4.94
N SER A 210 28.05 3.78 -5.53
CA SER A 210 28.00 2.32 -5.49
C SER A 210 28.86 1.79 -4.35
N ASP A 211 28.38 0.79 -3.60
CA ASP A 211 29.21 0.10 -2.60
C ASP A 211 30.40 -0.65 -3.21
N ARG A 212 30.24 -1.14 -4.45
CA ARG A 212 31.29 -1.76 -5.25
C ARG A 212 32.27 -0.74 -5.83
N ALA A 213 31.75 0.26 -6.56
CA ALA A 213 32.58 1.15 -7.38
C ALA A 213 32.92 2.50 -6.71
N GLY A 214 32.31 2.84 -5.57
CA GLY A 214 32.46 4.14 -4.91
C GLY A 214 31.61 5.24 -5.57
N LEU A 215 32.04 6.49 -5.45
CA LEU A 215 31.36 7.65 -6.02
C LEU A 215 31.33 7.59 -7.56
N LEU A 216 30.12 7.57 -8.13
CA LEU A 216 29.87 7.54 -9.58
C LEU A 216 29.64 8.92 -10.18
N GLY A 217 29.10 9.85 -9.38
CA GLY A 217 28.88 11.22 -9.80
C GLY A 217 28.41 12.12 -8.67
N GLN A 218 28.64 13.42 -8.84
CA GLN A 218 28.26 14.46 -7.89
C GLN A 218 27.79 15.71 -8.65
N TRP A 219 26.68 16.30 -8.21
CA TRP A 219 26.08 17.48 -8.82
C TRP A 219 25.65 18.45 -7.73
N ILE A 220 25.81 19.74 -7.99
CA ILE A 220 25.30 20.82 -7.14
C ILE A 220 24.22 21.55 -7.93
N VAL A 221 23.05 21.72 -7.34
CA VAL A 221 21.89 22.36 -7.97
C VAL A 221 21.32 23.41 -7.04
N HIS A 222 21.21 24.63 -7.55
CA HIS A 222 20.60 25.78 -6.88
C HIS A 222 19.80 26.55 -7.93
N ALA A 223 18.54 26.89 -7.63
CA ALA A 223 17.59 27.50 -8.57
C ALA A 223 17.65 26.90 -10.00
N GLY A 224 17.58 25.56 -10.12
CA GLY A 224 17.84 24.91 -11.39
C GLY A 224 17.63 23.41 -11.41
N THR A 225 18.16 22.78 -12.46
CA THR A 225 18.09 21.33 -12.67
C THR A 225 19.36 20.84 -13.37
N ALA A 226 19.86 19.67 -12.98
CA ALA A 226 20.97 19.00 -13.62
C ALA A 226 20.63 17.54 -13.92
N ALA A 227 21.01 17.07 -15.12
CA ALA A 227 20.94 15.65 -15.46
C ALA A 227 22.03 14.89 -14.69
N THR A 228 21.67 13.72 -14.15
CA THR A 228 22.56 12.88 -13.33
C THR A 228 22.74 11.48 -13.96
N PRO A 229 23.28 11.38 -15.20
CA PRO A 229 23.42 10.10 -15.88
C PRO A 229 24.59 9.27 -15.34
N VAL A 230 24.44 7.94 -15.40
CA VAL A 230 25.54 6.97 -15.31
C VAL A 230 25.35 5.97 -16.44
N ASP A 231 26.29 5.90 -17.38
CA ASP A 231 26.09 5.15 -18.63
C ASP A 231 25.98 3.64 -18.42
N SER A 232 26.86 3.06 -17.60
CA SER A 232 26.84 1.64 -17.26
C SER A 232 27.77 1.35 -16.08
N ILE A 233 27.26 0.65 -15.07
CA ILE A 233 28.05 0.08 -13.96
C ILE A 233 27.72 -1.39 -13.75
N GLU A 234 28.72 -2.20 -13.40
CA GLU A 234 28.52 -3.60 -13.06
C GLU A 234 28.05 -3.75 -11.61
N VAL A 235 27.07 -4.62 -11.39
CA VAL A 235 26.54 -4.98 -10.06
C VAL A 235 26.47 -6.51 -9.91
N ALA A 236 26.62 -7.00 -8.68
CA ALA A 236 26.18 -8.35 -8.29
C ALA A 236 24.88 -8.29 -7.49
N ALA A 237 24.24 -9.44 -7.30
CA ALA A 237 23.10 -9.55 -6.41
C ALA A 237 23.45 -9.08 -4.99
N GLY A 238 22.66 -8.16 -4.44
CA GLY A 238 22.88 -7.58 -3.11
C GLY A 238 23.72 -6.32 -3.07
N ASP A 239 24.43 -5.95 -4.15
CA ASP A 239 25.14 -4.67 -4.23
C ASP A 239 24.16 -3.49 -4.11
N THR A 240 24.64 -2.37 -3.59
CA THR A 240 23.85 -1.17 -3.33
C THR A 240 24.31 0.03 -4.15
N ILE A 241 23.34 0.85 -4.55
CA ILE A 241 23.52 2.15 -5.17
C ILE A 241 22.75 3.17 -4.36
N ASP A 242 23.46 4.12 -3.76
CA ASP A 242 22.90 5.18 -2.93
C ASP A 242 22.79 6.48 -3.71
N PHE A 243 21.60 7.07 -3.67
CA PHE A 243 21.30 8.41 -4.13
C PHE A 243 21.23 9.30 -2.89
N ILE A 244 22.34 9.98 -2.61
CA ILE A 244 22.53 10.78 -1.41
C ILE A 244 22.25 12.24 -1.77
N THR A 245 21.34 12.88 -1.05
CA THR A 245 21.11 14.32 -1.16
C THR A 245 21.38 14.98 0.19
N ASP A 246 22.34 15.90 0.21
CA ASP A 246 22.69 16.67 1.39
C ASP A 246 22.50 18.16 1.14
N CYS A 247 22.28 18.90 2.23
CA CYS A 247 22.38 20.34 2.24
C CYS A 247 23.85 20.74 2.09
N ARG A 248 24.10 21.97 1.65
CA ARG A 248 25.46 22.49 1.57
C ARG A 248 25.87 23.10 2.91
N ASP A 249 25.94 24.42 3.00
CA ASP A 249 26.30 25.10 4.23
C ASP A 249 25.12 25.14 5.22
N ASN A 250 23.88 25.10 4.72
CA ASN A 250 22.67 25.06 5.54
C ASN A 250 21.47 24.47 4.78
N GLN A 251 20.46 23.95 5.49
CA GLN A 251 19.28 23.33 4.85
C GLN A 251 18.17 24.30 4.39
N THR A 252 18.36 25.61 4.50
CA THR A 252 17.24 26.54 4.30
C THR A 252 16.73 26.50 2.87
N SER A 253 15.45 26.11 2.69
CA SER A 253 14.78 26.00 1.38
C SER A 253 15.27 24.85 0.50
N ASP A 254 15.95 23.85 1.06
CA ASP A 254 16.56 22.72 0.33
C ASP A 254 15.59 21.59 -0.08
N SER A 255 14.30 21.92 -0.25
CA SER A 255 13.37 20.99 -0.90
C SER A 255 13.87 20.65 -2.30
N PHE A 256 13.99 19.36 -2.61
CA PHE A 256 14.47 18.91 -3.91
C PHE A 256 13.54 17.88 -4.56
N SER A 257 13.68 17.74 -5.87
CA SER A 257 13.08 16.67 -6.67
C SER A 257 14.19 15.91 -7.38
N TRP A 258 14.25 14.59 -7.22
CA TRP A 258 15.22 13.72 -7.89
C TRP A 258 14.64 12.34 -8.22
N PRO A 259 13.69 12.27 -9.17
CA PRO A 259 13.28 11.00 -9.74
C PRO A 259 14.42 10.42 -10.58
N VAL A 260 14.78 9.19 -10.29
CA VAL A 260 15.77 8.39 -11.02
C VAL A 260 15.17 7.09 -11.53
N THR A 261 15.65 6.63 -12.68
CA THR A 261 15.32 5.36 -13.31
C THR A 261 16.59 4.57 -13.52
N LEU A 262 16.62 3.34 -13.01
CA LEU A 262 17.71 2.40 -13.23
C LEU A 262 17.26 1.35 -14.25
N THR A 263 18.11 1.09 -15.23
CA THR A 263 17.90 0.06 -16.26
C THR A 263 18.92 -1.05 -16.06
N LEU A 264 18.47 -2.20 -15.55
CA LEU A 264 19.29 -3.39 -15.34
C LEU A 264 19.24 -4.32 -16.54
N ARG A 265 20.41 -4.68 -17.07
CA ARG A 265 20.61 -5.64 -18.15
C ARG A 265 21.40 -6.82 -17.60
N ALA A 266 20.77 -8.00 -17.55
CA ALA A 266 21.45 -9.25 -17.20
C ALA A 266 21.60 -10.12 -18.45
N ALA A 267 22.64 -10.98 -18.48
CA ALA A 267 23.00 -11.77 -19.67
C ALA A 267 21.84 -12.65 -20.19
N ASP A 268 21.02 -13.18 -19.29
CA ASP A 268 19.95 -14.16 -19.60
C ASP A 268 18.56 -13.69 -19.16
N ALA A 269 18.31 -12.38 -19.09
CA ALA A 269 17.01 -11.85 -18.71
C ALA A 269 16.58 -10.64 -19.55
N ALA A 270 15.26 -10.43 -19.63
CA ALA A 270 14.72 -9.19 -20.16
C ALA A 270 15.20 -7.99 -19.33
N GLU A 271 15.35 -6.86 -19.99
CA GLU A 271 15.69 -5.58 -19.35
C GLU A 271 14.66 -5.24 -18.26
N GLN A 272 15.15 -4.85 -17.09
CA GLN A 272 14.31 -4.48 -15.95
C GLN A 272 14.50 -3.00 -15.62
N SER A 273 13.40 -2.27 -15.46
CA SER A 273 13.40 -0.86 -15.10
C SER A 273 12.96 -0.65 -13.65
N PHE A 274 13.69 0.20 -12.93
CA PHE A 274 13.41 0.57 -11.54
C PHE A 274 13.27 2.09 -11.44
N ALA A 275 12.04 2.57 -11.61
CA ALA A 275 11.71 3.98 -11.44
C ALA A 275 11.47 4.29 -9.97
N SER A 276 12.36 5.08 -9.37
CA SER A 276 12.36 5.36 -7.92
C SER A 276 11.10 6.05 -7.40
N ALA A 277 10.47 6.91 -8.19
CA ALA A 277 9.24 7.60 -7.81
C ALA A 277 8.04 6.67 -7.87
N ASP A 278 7.93 5.87 -8.94
CA ASP A 278 6.81 4.93 -9.13
C ASP A 278 6.89 3.77 -8.13
N GLN A 279 8.09 3.33 -7.79
CA GLN A 279 8.34 2.24 -6.84
C GLN A 279 8.52 2.74 -5.39
N PHE A 280 8.19 4.02 -5.12
CA PHE A 280 8.26 4.57 -3.77
C PHE A 280 7.14 4.00 -2.90
N GLN A 281 7.51 3.42 -1.76
CA GLN A 281 6.57 2.71 -0.91
C GLN A 281 6.87 2.85 0.58
N GLY A 282 5.82 2.73 1.38
CA GLY A 282 5.89 2.70 2.83
C GLY A 282 6.43 1.37 3.39
N PRO A 283 6.24 1.14 4.70
CA PRO A 283 6.73 -0.04 5.39
C PRO A 283 6.20 -1.32 4.72
N GLN A 284 7.08 -2.31 4.58
CA GLN A 284 6.65 -3.64 4.16
C GLN A 284 6.11 -4.38 5.38
N GLU A 285 4.83 -4.76 5.34
CA GLU A 285 4.32 -5.69 6.35
C GLU A 285 4.93 -7.08 6.15
N SER A 286 5.27 -7.72 7.26
CA SER A 286 5.82 -9.06 7.31
C SER A 286 4.73 -10.10 7.60
N ASP A 287 5.05 -11.35 7.32
CA ASP A 287 4.18 -12.51 7.53
C ASP A 287 3.73 -12.60 9.00
N ALA A 288 4.62 -12.25 9.93
CA ALA A 288 4.35 -12.21 11.36
C ALA A 288 3.20 -11.25 11.73
N VAL A 289 2.94 -10.24 10.90
CA VAL A 289 1.85 -9.27 11.07
C VAL A 289 0.63 -9.69 10.24
N LEU A 290 0.84 -10.12 8.99
CA LEU A 290 -0.24 -10.42 8.05
C LEU A 290 -1.00 -11.72 8.35
N LEU A 291 -0.29 -12.79 8.68
CA LEU A 291 -0.90 -14.10 8.91
C LEU A 291 -1.90 -14.12 10.10
N PRO A 292 -1.61 -13.49 11.26
CA PRO A 292 -2.61 -13.26 12.31
C PRO A 292 -3.92 -12.64 11.81
N ARG A 293 -3.83 -11.67 10.89
CA ARG A 293 -5.00 -10.95 10.37
C ARG A 293 -5.87 -11.85 9.50
N ILE A 294 -5.28 -12.79 8.76
CA ILE A 294 -6.04 -13.77 7.95
C ILE A 294 -6.95 -14.62 8.85
N VAL A 295 -6.42 -15.15 9.97
CA VAL A 295 -7.22 -15.90 10.94
C VAL A 295 -8.34 -15.02 11.53
N SER A 296 -8.00 -13.78 11.89
CA SER A 296 -8.95 -12.79 12.40
C SER A 296 -10.10 -12.52 11.42
N VAL A 297 -9.79 -12.32 10.12
CA VAL A 297 -10.80 -12.12 9.07
C VAL A 297 -11.74 -13.33 8.99
N TRP A 298 -11.20 -14.57 9.00
CA TRP A 298 -12.02 -15.77 8.94
C TRP A 298 -13.00 -15.87 10.12
N MET A 299 -12.50 -15.65 11.33
CA MET A 299 -13.30 -15.69 12.55
C MET A 299 -14.39 -14.61 12.53
N LEU A 300 -14.08 -13.41 12.04
CA LEU A 300 -15.06 -12.34 11.92
C LEU A 300 -16.11 -12.61 10.84
N ALA A 301 -15.71 -13.15 9.69
CA ALA A 301 -16.59 -13.42 8.55
C ALA A 301 -17.51 -14.62 8.79
N PHE A 302 -16.95 -15.74 9.28
CA PHE A 302 -17.64 -17.03 9.36
C PHE A 302 -17.85 -17.53 10.79
N SER A 303 -17.40 -16.79 11.81
CA SER A 303 -17.55 -17.19 13.22
C SER A 303 -16.88 -18.53 13.57
N ARG A 304 -15.84 -18.90 12.81
CA ARG A 304 -14.99 -20.07 13.04
C ARG A 304 -13.57 -19.79 12.58
N ASP A 305 -12.63 -20.58 13.09
CA ASP A 305 -11.28 -20.58 12.58
C ASP A 305 -11.19 -21.23 11.18
N PRO A 306 -10.20 -20.85 10.35
CA PRO A 306 -9.96 -21.52 9.08
C PRO A 306 -9.37 -22.91 9.29
N GLU A 307 -9.73 -23.85 8.41
CA GLU A 307 -8.98 -25.09 8.25
C GLU A 307 -7.57 -24.80 7.75
N ILE A 308 -6.62 -25.72 7.96
CA ILE A 308 -5.21 -25.52 7.55
C ILE A 308 -5.10 -25.31 6.03
N SER A 309 -5.91 -26.01 5.23
CA SER A 309 -5.99 -25.86 3.77
C SER A 309 -6.49 -24.47 3.37
N GLU A 310 -7.57 -24.01 4.01
CA GLU A 310 -8.16 -22.68 3.80
C GLU A 310 -7.17 -21.57 4.17
N PHE A 311 -6.52 -21.72 5.32
CA PHE A 311 -5.50 -20.78 5.79
C PHE A 311 -4.32 -20.68 4.81
N ARG A 312 -3.82 -21.81 4.30
CA ARG A 312 -2.77 -21.82 3.27
C ARG A 312 -3.21 -21.12 1.98
N LEU A 313 -4.43 -21.41 1.51
CA LEU A 313 -4.97 -20.81 0.30
C LEU A 313 -5.11 -19.29 0.47
N ALA A 314 -5.63 -18.85 1.60
CA ALA A 314 -5.81 -17.45 1.92
C ALA A 314 -4.47 -16.71 2.06
N ALA A 315 -3.50 -17.34 2.72
CA ALA A 315 -2.16 -16.77 2.86
C ALA A 315 -1.44 -16.66 1.52
N GLN A 316 -1.53 -17.68 0.67
CA GLN A 316 -0.98 -17.62 -0.69
C GLN A 316 -1.67 -16.52 -1.52
N PHE A 317 -3.00 -16.44 -1.45
CA PHE A 317 -3.75 -15.38 -2.11
C PHE A 317 -3.29 -13.98 -1.67
N VAL A 318 -3.15 -13.76 -0.35
CA VAL A 318 -2.65 -12.47 0.18
C VAL A 318 -1.23 -12.19 -0.29
N ALA A 319 -0.36 -13.19 -0.33
CA ALA A 319 1.01 -13.06 -0.83
C ALA A 319 1.03 -12.65 -2.32
N ASP A 320 0.24 -13.31 -3.16
CA ASP A 320 0.14 -13.02 -4.60
C ASP A 320 -0.46 -11.62 -4.86
N GLN A 321 -1.49 -11.24 -4.09
CA GLN A 321 -2.08 -9.90 -4.15
C GLN A 321 -1.07 -8.83 -3.74
N LEU A 322 -0.35 -9.06 -2.65
CA LEU A 322 0.67 -8.15 -2.15
C LEU A 322 1.79 -7.95 -3.18
N GLN A 323 2.25 -9.03 -3.82
CA GLN A 323 3.23 -8.96 -4.91
C GLN A 323 2.69 -8.13 -6.09
N THR A 324 1.47 -8.41 -6.52
CA THR A 324 0.83 -7.69 -7.64
C THR A 324 0.70 -6.19 -7.36
N LEU A 325 0.25 -5.84 -6.15
CA LEU A 325 0.07 -4.44 -5.74
C LEU A 325 1.41 -3.71 -5.58
N ARG A 326 2.45 -4.38 -5.08
CA ARG A 326 3.83 -3.83 -5.01
C ARG A 326 4.40 -3.55 -6.40
N LEU A 327 4.11 -4.40 -7.38
CA LEU A 327 4.54 -4.19 -8.77
C LEU A 327 3.71 -3.11 -9.48
N ASN A 328 2.51 -2.82 -9.00
CA ASN A 328 1.57 -1.87 -9.61
C ASN A 328 1.03 -0.87 -8.58
N PRO A 329 1.87 -0.07 -7.91
CA PRO A 329 1.46 0.76 -6.77
C PRO A 329 0.41 1.83 -7.12
N LEU A 330 0.35 2.27 -8.38
CA LEU A 330 -0.68 3.19 -8.88
C LEU A 330 -2.11 2.62 -8.82
N THR A 331 -2.25 1.30 -8.67
CA THR A 331 -3.56 0.64 -8.52
C THR A 331 -4.08 0.65 -7.08
N ILE A 332 -3.24 1.04 -6.12
CA ILE A 332 -3.61 1.10 -4.70
C ILE A 332 -4.34 2.43 -4.45
N PRO A 333 -5.56 2.40 -3.87
CA PRO A 333 -6.24 3.63 -3.49
C PRO A 333 -5.42 4.51 -2.54
N ALA A 334 -5.51 5.82 -2.70
CA ALA A 334 -4.77 6.77 -1.87
C ALA A 334 -5.00 6.54 -0.37
N GLY A 335 -3.93 6.63 0.42
CA GLY A 335 -3.97 6.42 1.87
C GLY A 335 -3.99 4.96 2.32
N ARG A 336 -3.88 3.99 1.40
CA ARG A 336 -3.76 2.56 1.72
C ARG A 336 -2.37 2.02 1.40
N THR A 337 -1.91 1.07 2.19
CA THR A 337 -0.73 0.25 1.87
C THR A 337 -1.13 -0.95 1.00
N ALA A 338 -0.16 -1.56 0.31
CA ALA A 338 -0.38 -2.79 -0.44
C ALA A 338 -0.88 -3.94 0.46
N ALA A 339 -0.41 -3.99 1.71
CA ALA A 339 -0.83 -4.95 2.73
C ALA A 339 -2.28 -4.74 3.20
N GLN A 340 -2.67 -3.49 3.42
CA GLN A 340 -4.06 -3.17 3.72
C GLN A 340 -4.96 -3.57 2.55
N GLN A 341 -4.59 -3.17 1.33
CA GLN A 341 -5.40 -3.47 0.15
C GLN A 341 -5.48 -4.98 -0.15
N SER A 342 -4.41 -5.76 0.07
CA SER A 342 -4.47 -7.22 -0.11
C SER A 342 -5.40 -7.90 0.90
N LEU A 343 -5.43 -7.43 2.16
CA LEU A 343 -6.37 -7.91 3.17
C LEU A 343 -7.83 -7.52 2.84
N ILE A 344 -8.04 -6.33 2.29
CA ILE A 344 -9.37 -5.89 1.79
C ILE A 344 -9.83 -6.80 0.66
N ASN A 345 -8.94 -7.13 -0.28
CA ASN A 345 -9.25 -8.06 -1.38
C ASN A 345 -9.62 -9.45 -0.83
N LEU A 346 -8.94 -9.94 0.21
CA LEU A 346 -9.32 -11.18 0.88
C LEU A 346 -10.71 -11.06 1.53
N CYS A 347 -10.99 -9.97 2.24
CA CYS A 347 -12.31 -9.73 2.85
C CYS A 347 -13.42 -9.70 1.79
N GLN A 348 -13.16 -9.08 0.63
CA GLN A 348 -14.09 -9.04 -0.48
C GLN A 348 -14.39 -10.45 -1.02
N VAL A 349 -13.36 -11.29 -1.20
CA VAL A 349 -13.53 -12.70 -1.60
C VAL A 349 -14.40 -13.44 -0.57
N LEU A 350 -14.10 -13.31 0.73
CA LEU A 350 -14.83 -14.04 1.76
C LEU A 350 -16.29 -13.57 1.91
N LEU A 351 -16.54 -12.25 1.86
CA LEU A 351 -17.90 -11.70 1.85
C LEU A 351 -18.70 -12.07 0.59
N SER A 352 -18.00 -12.33 -0.51
CA SER A 352 -18.61 -12.78 -1.77
C SER A 352 -18.70 -14.30 -1.88
N SER A 353 -18.10 -15.03 -0.96
CA SER A 353 -18.13 -16.49 -0.94
C SER A 353 -19.35 -17.00 -0.18
N ASN A 354 -19.98 -18.02 -0.73
CA ASN A 354 -21.09 -18.69 -0.08
C ASN A 354 -20.55 -19.87 0.74
N GLU A 355 -20.28 -19.68 2.03
CA GLU A 355 -20.22 -20.82 2.98
C GLU A 355 -21.60 -21.40 3.28
N PHE A 356 -22.66 -20.71 2.85
CA PHE A 356 -23.99 -21.28 2.77
C PHE A 356 -24.05 -22.21 1.57
N LEU A 357 -23.62 -23.45 1.79
CA LEU A 357 -23.81 -24.55 0.86
C LEU A 357 -25.30 -24.59 0.48
N TYR A 358 -25.60 -24.35 -0.79
CA TYR A 358 -26.85 -24.81 -1.37
C TYR A 358 -26.72 -26.33 -1.49
N VAL A 359 -27.10 -27.02 -0.42
CA VAL A 359 -27.39 -28.45 -0.52
C VAL A 359 -28.66 -28.55 -1.36
N GLU A 360 -28.51 -29.00 -2.61
CA GLU A 360 -29.65 -29.44 -3.43
C GLU A 360 -30.33 -30.68 -2.83
#